data_AF-A0A7C7QVR9-F1
#
_entry.id   AF-A0A7C7QVR9-F1
#
_cell.length_a   1.000
_cell.length_b   1.000
_cell.length_c   1.000
_cell.angle_alpha   90.00
_cell.angle_beta   90.00
_cell.angle_gamma   90.00
#
_symmetry.space_group_name_H-M   'P 1'
#
loop_
_entity.id
_entity.type
_entity.pdbx_description
1 polymer ?
#
loop_
_entity_poly.entity_id
_entity_poly.type
_entity_poly.pdbx_seq_one_letter_code
_entity_poly.pdbx_strand_id
1 'polypeptide(L)'
;MECWSVHILNSRDQLADVLPILSETILSAEKACGAVHPPLSLDLSIRAADWPMPPEFIVTGAAYGPARIDMTIDLSHQISAEEMKLLILRTLYHEFHHVLRWDGPGYGKTLGEALISEGLAQHFVHEMLDCAPEPWERALSNSELNALAKDA
;
A
#
# COMPACT_ATOMS: atom_id res chain seq x y z
N MET A 1 -0.97 16.54 -16.72
CA MET A 1 0.33 16.76 -16.05
C MET A 1 0.44 15.66 -15.02
N GLU A 2 1.51 14.88 -15.09
CA GLU A 2 1.90 14.00 -13.99
C GLU A 2 2.14 14.90 -12.75
N CYS A 3 1.54 14.54 -11.63
CA CYS A 3 1.65 15.24 -10.35
C CYS A 3 2.46 14.43 -9.33
N TRP A 4 2.74 13.16 -9.62
CA TRP A 4 3.54 12.31 -8.75
C TRP A 4 5.02 12.38 -9.15
N SER A 5 5.88 12.69 -8.18
CA SER A 5 7.33 12.62 -8.32
C SER A 5 7.81 11.26 -7.78
N VAL A 6 8.27 10.39 -8.68
CA VAL A 6 8.67 9.03 -8.33
C VAL A 6 10.18 8.96 -8.11
N HIS A 7 10.58 8.50 -6.92
CA HIS A 7 11.97 8.37 -6.48
C HIS A 7 12.32 6.89 -6.28
N ILE A 8 12.95 6.29 -7.28
CA ILE A 8 13.40 4.89 -7.21
C ILE A 8 14.77 4.81 -6.52
N LEU A 9 14.81 4.21 -5.34
CA LEU A 9 16.02 3.96 -4.56
C LEU A 9 16.64 2.61 -4.95
N ASN A 10 17.09 2.50 -6.20
CA ASN A 10 17.60 1.25 -6.80
C ASN A 10 19.05 0.93 -6.38
N SER A 11 19.28 0.73 -5.09
CA SER A 11 20.61 0.40 -4.56
C SER A 11 21.09 -0.94 -5.13
N ARG A 12 22.31 -0.94 -5.71
CA ARG A 12 22.93 -2.15 -6.31
C ARG A 12 22.04 -2.85 -7.34
N ASP A 13 21.24 -2.09 -8.07
CA ASP A 13 20.35 -2.59 -9.12
C ASP A 13 19.31 -3.61 -8.63
N GLN A 14 19.00 -3.64 -7.33
CA GLN A 14 18.06 -4.60 -6.75
C GLN A 14 16.68 -4.58 -7.41
N LEU A 15 16.16 -3.41 -7.78
CA LEU A 15 14.85 -3.24 -8.40
C LEU A 15 14.88 -3.40 -9.93
N ALA A 16 16.05 -3.60 -10.56
CA ALA A 16 16.22 -3.51 -12.01
C ALA A 16 15.21 -4.38 -12.79
N ASP A 17 15.01 -5.61 -12.34
CA ASP A 17 14.12 -6.58 -13.01
C ASP A 17 12.64 -6.20 -12.89
N VAL A 18 12.25 -5.45 -11.86
CA VAL A 18 10.86 -5.04 -11.60
C VAL A 18 10.56 -3.61 -12.06
N LEU A 19 11.55 -2.82 -12.46
CA LEU A 19 11.35 -1.44 -12.91
C LEU A 19 10.29 -1.27 -14.02
N PRO A 20 10.21 -2.14 -15.04
CA PRO A 20 9.18 -1.99 -16.07
C PRO A 20 7.77 -2.15 -15.50
N ILE A 21 7.58 -3.15 -14.63
CA ILE A 21 6.30 -3.42 -13.95
C ILE A 21 5.95 -2.26 -13.03
N LEU A 22 6.91 -1.78 -12.23
CA LEU A 22 6.71 -0.63 -11.34
C LEU A 22 6.26 0.61 -12.10
N SER A 23 6.97 0.96 -13.18
CA SER A 23 6.69 2.17 -13.96
C SER A 23 5.28 2.12 -14.57
N GLU A 24 4.91 1.00 -15.19
CA GLU A 24 3.57 0.80 -15.77
C GLU A 24 2.46 0.88 -14.71
N THR A 25 2.71 0.27 -13.55
CA THR A 25 1.73 0.18 -12.47
C THR A 25 1.52 1.52 -11.78
N ILE A 26 2.59 2.26 -11.52
CA ILE A 26 2.52 3.60 -10.89
C ILE A 26 1.77 4.58 -11.79
N LEU A 27 2.06 4.58 -13.11
CA LEU A 27 1.33 5.43 -14.06
C LEU A 27 -0.16 5.08 -14.09
N SER A 28 -0.49 3.79 -13.98
CA SER A 28 -1.88 3.33 -13.90
C SER A 28 -2.56 3.78 -12.61
N ALA A 29 -1.86 3.68 -11.48
CA ALA A 29 -2.33 4.12 -10.17
C ALA A 29 -2.57 5.64 -10.13
N GLU A 30 -1.60 6.44 -10.60
CA GLU A 30 -1.73 7.90 -10.66
C GLU A 30 -2.95 8.31 -11.49
N LYS A 31 -3.13 7.69 -12.66
CA LYS A 31 -4.29 7.95 -13.52
C LYS A 31 -5.62 7.59 -12.82
N ALA A 32 -5.68 6.46 -12.13
CA ALA A 32 -6.88 6.02 -11.43
C ALA A 32 -7.20 6.97 -10.26
N CYS A 33 -6.21 7.30 -9.43
CA CYS A 33 -6.37 8.27 -8.34
C CYS A 33 -6.81 9.65 -8.85
N GLY A 34 -6.23 10.12 -9.96
CA GLY A 34 -6.61 11.39 -10.60
C GLY A 34 -8.02 11.41 -11.19
N ALA A 35 -8.67 10.25 -11.37
CA ALA A 35 -10.06 10.17 -11.80
C ALA A 35 -11.06 10.35 -10.64
N VAL A 36 -10.64 10.12 -9.41
CA VAL A 36 -11.50 10.16 -8.20
C VAL A 36 -11.15 11.30 -7.25
N HIS A 37 -9.98 11.92 -7.40
CA HIS A 37 -9.54 13.06 -6.60
C HIS A 37 -8.88 14.12 -7.48
N PRO A 38 -9.02 15.43 -7.17
CA PRO A 38 -8.26 16.47 -7.83
C PRO A 38 -6.74 16.19 -7.85
N PRO A 39 -6.00 16.71 -8.84
CA PRO A 39 -4.56 16.49 -8.91
C PRO A 39 -3.85 16.86 -7.61
N LEU A 40 -3.06 15.92 -7.09
CA LEU A 40 -2.30 16.06 -5.85
C LEU A 40 -0.81 15.94 -6.16
N SER A 41 -0.02 16.94 -5.73
CA SER A 41 1.44 16.85 -5.76
C SER A 41 1.89 15.86 -4.69
N LEU A 42 2.54 14.76 -5.10
CA LEU A 42 2.91 13.65 -4.22
C LEU A 42 4.33 13.20 -4.51
N ASP A 43 5.13 12.96 -3.48
CA ASP A 43 6.39 12.21 -3.60
C ASP A 43 6.14 10.73 -3.30
N LEU A 44 6.59 9.85 -4.20
CA LEU A 44 6.57 8.39 -4.03
C LEU A 44 8.00 7.86 -4.02
N SER A 45 8.51 7.45 -2.86
CA SER A 45 9.79 6.76 -2.71
C SER A 45 9.59 5.25 -2.74
N ILE A 46 10.41 4.54 -3.53
CA ILE A 46 10.35 3.08 -3.62
C ILE A 46 11.73 2.51 -3.38
N ARG A 47 11.82 1.48 -2.53
CA ARG A 47 13.06 0.75 -2.25
C ARG A 47 12.84 -0.76 -2.21
N ALA A 48 13.91 -1.52 -2.37
CA ALA A 48 13.89 -2.94 -2.05
C ALA A 48 13.92 -3.16 -0.52
N ALA A 49 13.32 -4.24 -0.04
CA ALA A 49 13.42 -4.67 1.35
C ALA A 49 14.85 -5.12 1.68
N ASP A 50 15.31 -4.82 2.90
CA ASP A 50 16.64 -5.25 3.37
C ASP A 50 16.63 -6.69 3.90
N TRP A 51 15.44 -7.25 4.16
CA TRP A 51 15.24 -8.61 4.67
C TRP A 51 13.96 -9.23 4.08
N PRO A 52 13.90 -10.58 3.98
CA PRO A 52 12.68 -11.28 3.60
C PRO A 52 11.50 -10.95 4.54
N MET A 53 10.37 -10.61 3.96
CA MET A 53 9.12 -10.30 4.63
C MET A 53 8.16 -11.49 4.53
N PRO A 54 7.14 -11.60 5.41
CA PRO A 54 6.06 -12.56 5.21
C PRO A 54 5.32 -12.30 3.88
N PRO A 55 4.68 -13.32 3.26
CA PRO A 55 4.00 -13.18 1.98
C PRO A 55 2.98 -12.02 1.93
N GLU A 56 2.28 -11.77 3.04
CA GLU A 56 1.30 -10.69 3.19
C GLU A 56 1.93 -9.28 3.14
N PHE A 57 3.26 -9.20 3.27
CA PHE A 57 4.04 -7.96 3.31
C PHE A 57 5.08 -7.89 2.19
N ILE A 58 4.88 -8.62 1.08
CA ILE A 58 5.80 -8.54 -0.08
C ILE A 58 5.90 -7.10 -0.61
N VAL A 59 4.80 -6.35 -0.62
CA VAL A 59 4.78 -4.92 -0.91
C VAL A 59 4.15 -4.20 0.27
N THR A 60 4.89 -3.29 0.89
CA THR A 60 4.42 -2.48 2.02
C THR A 60 4.52 -1.00 1.71
N GLY A 61 3.65 -0.21 2.34
CA GLY A 61 3.59 1.23 2.19
C GLY A 61 3.48 1.92 3.53
N ALA A 62 3.80 3.22 3.54
CA ALA A 62 3.48 4.10 4.64
C ALA A 62 3.35 5.56 4.16
N ALA A 63 2.33 6.24 4.69
CA ALA A 63 2.15 7.68 4.58
C ALA A 63 2.19 8.33 5.97
N TYR A 64 3.34 8.91 6.32
CA TYR A 64 3.56 9.55 7.63
C TYR A 64 3.19 11.03 7.67
N GLY A 65 2.56 11.56 6.62
CA GLY A 65 2.17 12.95 6.52
C GLY A 65 1.52 13.29 5.17
N PRO A 66 1.27 14.58 4.91
CA PRO A 66 0.72 15.02 3.65
C PRO A 66 1.74 14.80 2.52
N ALA A 67 1.23 14.48 1.33
CA ALA A 67 1.96 14.46 0.07
C ALA A 67 3.19 13.51 -0.03
N ARG A 68 3.30 12.46 0.80
CA ARG A 68 4.38 11.48 0.68
C ARG A 68 3.94 10.05 0.95
N ILE A 69 4.37 9.12 0.08
CA ILE A 69 4.27 7.68 0.27
C ILE A 69 5.67 7.06 0.19
N ASP A 70 6.02 6.25 1.19
CA ASP A 70 7.20 5.39 1.18
C ASP A 70 6.78 3.93 0.95
N MET A 71 7.23 3.32 -0.14
CA MET A 71 6.95 1.93 -0.48
C MET A 71 8.22 1.07 -0.41
N THR A 72 8.08 -0.14 0.13
CA THR A 72 9.13 -1.16 0.17
C THR A 72 8.65 -2.43 -0.53
N ILE A 73 9.52 -3.03 -1.35
CA ILE A 73 9.24 -4.25 -2.11
C ILE A 73 10.25 -5.33 -1.74
N ASP A 74 9.76 -6.47 -1.22
CA ASP A 74 10.56 -7.66 -1.03
C ASP A 74 10.64 -8.47 -2.33
N LEU A 75 11.86 -8.70 -2.79
CA LEU A 75 12.17 -9.43 -4.02
C LEU A 75 12.63 -10.88 -3.76
N SER A 76 12.61 -11.33 -2.50
CA SER A 76 13.00 -12.70 -2.14
C SER A 76 11.93 -13.74 -2.48
N HIS A 77 10.69 -13.30 -2.72
CA HIS A 77 9.58 -14.17 -3.12
C HIS A 77 9.45 -14.24 -4.64
N GLN A 78 9.17 -15.44 -5.15
CA GLN A 78 8.84 -15.64 -6.56
C GLN A 78 7.34 -15.46 -6.77
N ILE A 79 6.93 -14.29 -7.23
CA ILE A 79 5.54 -13.98 -7.57
C ILE A 79 5.40 -13.64 -9.05
N SER A 80 4.19 -13.77 -9.58
CA SER A 80 3.92 -13.40 -10.97
C SER A 80 3.94 -11.87 -11.16
N ALA A 81 4.13 -11.42 -12.40
CA ALA A 81 4.05 -9.99 -12.71
C ALA A 81 2.67 -9.40 -12.37
N GLU A 82 1.59 -10.14 -12.63
CA GLU A 82 0.22 -9.70 -12.31
C GLU A 82 -0.03 -9.61 -10.80
N GLU A 83 0.52 -10.53 -10.03
CA GLU A 83 0.48 -10.48 -8.57
C GLU A 83 1.27 -9.29 -8.03
N MET A 84 2.47 -9.02 -8.56
CA MET A 84 3.25 -7.83 -8.22
C MET A 84 2.47 -6.55 -8.53
N LYS A 85 1.85 -6.45 -9.71
CA LYS A 85 0.99 -5.33 -10.10
C LYS A 85 -0.14 -5.13 -9.09
N LEU A 86 -0.85 -6.21 -8.75
CA LEU A 86 -1.95 -6.18 -7.78
C LEU A 86 -1.48 -5.65 -6.41
N LEU A 87 -0.39 -6.20 -5.87
CA LEU A 87 0.14 -5.78 -4.57
C LEU A 87 0.60 -4.31 -4.57
N ILE A 88 1.26 -3.85 -5.63
CA ILE A 88 1.63 -2.43 -5.78
C ILE A 88 0.38 -1.54 -5.80
N LEU A 89 -0.64 -1.88 -6.58
CA LEU A 89 -1.86 -1.07 -6.67
C LEU A 89 -2.61 -1.00 -5.33
N ARG A 90 -2.75 -2.14 -4.64
CA ARG A 90 -3.38 -2.20 -3.31
C ARG A 90 -2.67 -1.28 -2.33
N THR A 91 -1.34 -1.40 -2.23
CA THR A 91 -0.53 -0.56 -1.35
C THR A 91 -0.63 0.92 -1.72
N LEU A 92 -0.56 1.27 -3.02
CA LEU A 92 -0.68 2.66 -3.45
C LEU A 92 -2.04 3.25 -3.12
N TYR A 93 -3.13 2.52 -3.33
CA TYR A 93 -4.47 3.05 -3.04
C TYR A 93 -4.70 3.19 -1.53
N HIS A 94 -4.24 2.24 -0.72
CA HIS A 94 -4.29 2.33 0.73
C HIS A 94 -3.54 3.57 1.24
N GLU A 95 -2.29 3.74 0.82
CA GLU A 95 -1.47 4.87 1.27
C GLU A 95 -1.91 6.21 0.66
N PHE A 96 -2.44 6.21 -0.57
CA PHE A 96 -3.01 7.40 -1.17
C PHE A 96 -4.20 7.90 -0.34
N HIS A 97 -5.06 7.00 0.14
CA HIS A 97 -6.14 7.40 1.06
C HIS A 97 -5.58 8.00 2.36
N HIS A 98 -4.52 7.43 2.95
CA HIS A 98 -3.86 8.02 4.11
C HIS A 98 -3.33 9.43 3.82
N VAL A 99 -2.70 9.65 2.66
CA VAL A 99 -2.24 10.98 2.23
C VAL A 99 -3.41 11.97 2.16
N LEU A 100 -4.52 11.61 1.50
CA LEU A 100 -5.71 12.48 1.42
C LEU A 100 -6.26 12.81 2.81
N ARG A 101 -6.19 11.83 3.71
CA ARG A 101 -6.68 11.98 5.08
C ARG A 101 -5.79 12.92 5.89
N TRP A 102 -4.48 12.93 5.66
CA TRP A 102 -3.56 13.89 6.27
C TRP A 102 -3.87 15.35 5.92
N ASP A 103 -4.40 15.61 4.72
CA ASP A 103 -4.89 16.94 4.33
C ASP A 103 -6.26 17.30 4.94
N GLY A 104 -6.94 16.33 5.56
CA GLY A 104 -8.24 16.49 6.21
C GLY A 104 -8.18 16.20 7.73
N PRO A 105 -8.90 15.17 8.22
CA PRO A 105 -9.03 14.90 9.65
C PRO A 105 -7.76 14.30 10.29
N GLY A 106 -6.77 13.89 9.50
CA GLY A 106 -5.57 13.19 9.94
C GLY A 106 -5.82 11.73 10.32
N TYR A 107 -4.74 11.05 10.74
CA TYR A 107 -4.74 9.62 11.07
C TYR A 107 -5.57 9.27 12.32
N GLY A 108 -5.64 10.18 13.30
CA GLY A 108 -6.25 9.94 14.61
C GLY A 108 -5.24 9.93 15.75
N LYS A 109 -5.73 10.07 16.98
CA LYS A 109 -4.93 10.14 18.23
C LYS A 109 -5.28 9.03 19.22
N THR A 110 -6.36 8.31 18.98
CA THR A 110 -6.79 7.15 19.77
C THR A 110 -6.76 5.89 18.92
N LEU A 111 -6.72 4.73 19.58
CA LEU A 111 -6.82 3.44 18.89
C LEU A 111 -8.08 3.33 18.04
N GLY A 112 -9.23 3.81 18.55
CA GLY A 112 -10.49 3.76 17.82
C GLY A 112 -10.46 4.62 16.54
N GLU A 113 -9.87 5.81 16.60
CA GLU A 113 -9.70 6.66 15.42
C GLU A 113 -8.72 6.04 14.41
N ALA A 114 -7.63 5.43 14.87
CA ALA A 114 -6.68 4.73 14.00
C ALA A 114 -7.34 3.53 13.30
N LEU A 115 -8.14 2.72 14.01
CA LEU A 115 -8.90 1.62 13.43
C LEU A 115 -9.89 2.10 12.35
N ILE A 116 -10.55 3.23 12.56
CA ILE A 116 -11.42 3.84 11.55
C ILE A 116 -10.59 4.30 10.35
N SER A 117 -9.45 4.96 10.57
CA SER A 117 -8.60 5.43 9.48
C SER A 117 -8.05 4.30 8.61
N GLU A 118 -7.53 3.23 9.23
CA GLU A 118 -7.06 2.04 8.51
C GLU A 118 -8.20 1.30 7.79
N GLY A 119 -9.35 1.14 8.46
CA GLY A 119 -10.52 0.52 7.83
C GLY A 119 -11.04 1.30 6.63
N LEU A 120 -11.04 2.64 6.68
CA LEU A 120 -11.42 3.49 5.55
C LEU A 120 -10.41 3.43 4.40
N ALA A 121 -9.11 3.42 4.71
CA ALA A 121 -8.06 3.25 3.70
C ALA A 121 -8.22 1.94 2.95
N GLN A 122 -8.51 0.88 3.68
CA GLN A 122 -8.74 -0.43 3.11
C GLN A 122 -10.07 -0.51 2.34
N HIS A 123 -11.14 0.13 2.81
CA HIS A 123 -12.39 0.26 2.05
C HIS A 123 -12.17 0.98 0.72
N PHE A 124 -11.33 2.03 0.70
CA PHE A 124 -10.98 2.74 -0.53
C PHE A 124 -10.24 1.85 -1.54
N VAL A 125 -9.41 0.90 -1.09
CA VAL A 125 -8.81 -0.11 -1.98
C VAL A 125 -9.89 -0.88 -2.75
N HIS A 126 -10.97 -1.30 -2.08
CA HIS A 126 -12.09 -2.02 -2.70
C HIS A 126 -12.98 -1.14 -3.58
N GLU A 127 -12.98 0.18 -3.38
CA GLU A 127 -13.62 1.12 -4.31
C GLU A 127 -12.82 1.25 -5.62
N MET A 128 -11.49 1.10 -5.54
CA MET A 128 -10.56 1.27 -6.66
C MET A 128 -10.23 -0.04 -7.39
N LEU A 129 -10.36 -1.19 -6.72
CA LEU A 129 -9.99 -2.51 -7.24
C LEU A 129 -11.02 -3.57 -6.85
N ASP A 130 -11.38 -4.41 -7.82
CA ASP A 130 -12.06 -5.67 -7.55
C ASP A 130 -11.03 -6.71 -7.10
N CYS A 131 -10.92 -6.92 -5.80
CA CYS A 131 -9.88 -7.75 -5.21
C CYS A 131 -10.36 -8.45 -3.92
N ALA A 132 -9.69 -9.53 -3.55
CA ALA A 132 -10.00 -10.22 -2.30
C ALA A 132 -9.62 -9.36 -1.07
N PRO A 133 -10.33 -9.53 0.05
CA PRO A 133 -9.93 -8.88 1.31
C PRO A 133 -8.63 -9.48 1.86
N GLU A 134 -7.76 -8.63 2.42
CA GLU A 134 -6.58 -9.00 3.20
C GLU A 134 -6.96 -9.84 4.42
N PRO A 135 -6.00 -10.60 4.99
CA PRO A 135 -6.21 -11.35 6.22
C PRO A 135 -6.72 -10.48 7.39
N TRP A 136 -6.27 -9.23 7.52
CA TRP A 136 -6.68 -8.31 8.59
C TRP A 136 -8.05 -7.64 8.37
N GLU A 137 -8.63 -7.78 7.18
CA GLU A 137 -9.99 -7.30 6.89
C GLU A 137 -11.08 -8.27 7.34
N ARG A 138 -10.67 -9.49 7.72
CA ARG A 138 -11.57 -10.60 7.98
C ARG A 138 -11.74 -10.76 9.47
N ALA A 139 -12.99 -10.71 9.91
CA ALA A 139 -13.34 -11.07 11.27
C ALA A 139 -12.95 -12.53 11.52
N LEU A 140 -12.18 -12.75 12.58
CA LEU A 140 -11.86 -14.08 13.06
C LEU A 140 -13.12 -14.73 13.65
N SER A 141 -13.32 -16.01 13.36
CA SER A 141 -14.29 -16.83 14.07
C SER A 141 -13.92 -16.99 15.54
N ASN A 142 -14.92 -17.31 16.38
CA ASN A 142 -14.68 -17.62 17.79
C ASN A 142 -13.68 -18.78 17.97
N SER A 143 -13.67 -19.75 17.06
CA SER A 143 -12.68 -20.84 17.07
C SER A 143 -11.26 -20.35 16.83
N GLU A 144 -11.05 -19.45 15.86
CA GLU A 144 -9.74 -18.88 15.55
C GLU A 144 -9.24 -17.99 16.70
N LEU A 145 -10.13 -17.15 17.27
CA LEU A 145 -9.82 -16.35 18.45
C LEU A 145 -9.40 -17.22 19.65
N ASN A 146 -10.13 -18.29 19.92
CA ASN A 146 -9.82 -19.21 21.01
C ASN A 146 -8.52 -20.01 20.78
N ALA A 147 -8.11 -20.23 19.53
CA ALA A 147 -6.83 -20.84 19.22
C ALA A 147 -5.68 -19.87 19.54
N LEU A 148 -5.76 -18.64 19.03
CA LEU A 148 -4.75 -17.59 19.28
C LEU A 148 -4.58 -17.29 20.77
N ALA A 149 -5.67 -17.28 21.54
CA ALA A 149 -5.62 -17.01 22.98
C ALA A 149 -4.94 -18.11 23.81
N LYS A 150 -4.74 -19.31 23.26
CA LYS A 150 -4.03 -20.42 23.94
C LYS A 150 -2.52 -20.38 23.72
N ASP A 151 -2.07 -19.68 22.69
CA ASP A 151 -0.67 -19.57 22.29
C ASP A 151 -0.01 -18.26 22.80
N ALA A 152 -0.77 -17.44 23.54
CA ALA A 152 -0.34 -16.17 24.16
C ALA A 152 -0.10 -16.33 25.66
#